data_AF-A0A075UTB8-F1
#
_entry.id   AF-A0A075UTB8-F1
#
_cell.length_a   1.000
_cell.length_b   1.000
_cell.length_c   1.000
_cell.angle_alpha   90.00
_cell.angle_beta   90.00
_cell.angle_gamma   90.00
#
_symmetry.space_group_name_H-M   'P 1'
#
loop_
_entity.id
_entity.type
_entity.pdbx_description
1 polymer ?
#
loop_
_entity_poly.entity_id
_entity_poly.type
_entity_poly.pdbx_seq_one_letter_code
_entity_poly.pdbx_strand_id
1 'polypeptide(L)'
;MRRTFVVTDVVHPAGYEDRLRTVLSDLHDGVGPTLAVAVLGLRAARDLLVRDRAGAERLLSRLEEELYGAITELRRIVTDARPPALDEAGLVTAVRRYAGMLADRVPAEHGPLAVTVEVRRELPPLSATVEVAAYRIIREALVNIARHSGARQCTVRLWPLDGDLRVEIVDDGVGTGGETPSVVGGTGLRSMRERAVDLGGGCVVEPVPSGGTRIAAWLPLATQE
;
A
#
# COMPACT_ATOMS: atom_id res chain seq x y z
N MET A 1 -26.84 21.83 -19.16
CA MET A 1 -25.74 21.28 -19.98
C MET A 1 -25.14 20.09 -19.23
N ARG A 2 -25.63 18.86 -19.49
CA ARG A 2 -25.17 17.64 -18.80
C ARG A 2 -23.87 17.17 -19.45
N ARG A 3 -22.76 17.17 -18.70
CA ARG A 3 -21.51 16.55 -19.13
C ARG A 3 -21.61 15.04 -18.91
N THR A 4 -21.73 14.30 -20.01
CA THR A 4 -21.60 12.85 -20.04
C THR A 4 -20.15 12.49 -19.72
N PHE A 5 -19.91 11.87 -18.57
CA PHE A 5 -18.65 11.21 -18.28
C PHE A 5 -18.56 9.98 -19.19
N VAL A 6 -17.66 10.01 -20.17
CA VAL A 6 -17.27 8.83 -20.94
C VAL A 6 -16.34 8.03 -20.03
N VAL A 7 -16.85 6.97 -19.42
CA VAL A 7 -16.03 5.95 -18.78
C VAL A 7 -15.35 5.21 -19.93
N THR A 8 -14.07 5.48 -20.16
CA THR A 8 -13.23 4.67 -21.05
C THR A 8 -13.22 3.24 -20.53
N ASP A 9 -13.65 2.28 -21.36
CA ASP A 9 -13.53 0.86 -21.10
C ASP A 9 -12.05 0.53 -20.80
N VAL A 10 -11.77 0.32 -19.52
CA VAL A 10 -10.52 -0.30 -19.11
C VAL A 10 -10.65 -1.76 -19.53
N VAL A 11 -9.89 -2.17 -20.54
CA VAL A 11 -9.84 -3.58 -20.94
C VAL A 11 -9.20 -4.35 -19.80
N HIS A 12 -10.00 -5.14 -19.10
CA HIS A 12 -9.54 -5.99 -18.02
C HIS A 12 -9.00 -7.30 -18.61
N PRO A 13 -7.79 -7.72 -18.24
CA PRO A 13 -7.19 -8.94 -18.76
C PRO A 13 -7.97 -10.20 -18.34
N ALA A 14 -7.83 -11.28 -19.11
CA ALA A 14 -8.53 -12.53 -18.88
C ALA A 14 -8.28 -13.05 -17.45
N GLY A 15 -9.35 -13.42 -16.74
CA GLY A 15 -9.32 -13.87 -15.34
C GLY A 15 -9.44 -12.74 -14.29
N TYR A 16 -9.42 -11.47 -14.70
CA TYR A 16 -9.68 -10.34 -13.79
C TYR A 16 -11.08 -10.43 -13.16
N GLU A 17 -12.11 -10.73 -13.95
CA GLU A 17 -13.49 -10.79 -13.45
C GLU A 17 -13.70 -11.94 -12.47
N ASP A 18 -13.07 -13.09 -12.71
CA ASP A 18 -13.16 -14.25 -11.81
C ASP A 18 -12.45 -13.98 -10.49
N ARG A 19 -11.26 -13.36 -10.54
CA ARG A 19 -10.54 -12.97 -9.33
C ARG A 19 -11.23 -11.82 -8.59
N LEU A 20 -11.79 -10.85 -9.31
CA LEU A 20 -12.63 -9.80 -8.72
C LEU A 20 -13.85 -10.42 -8.04
N ARG A 21 -14.50 -11.41 -8.67
CA ARG A 21 -15.60 -12.17 -8.05
C ARG A 21 -15.16 -12.89 -6.80
N THR A 22 -14.02 -13.56 -6.80
CA THR A 22 -13.48 -14.22 -5.60
C THR A 22 -13.23 -13.22 -4.48
N VAL A 23 -12.52 -12.11 -4.77
CA VAL A 23 -12.28 -11.05 -3.78
C VAL A 23 -13.60 -10.46 -3.28
N LEU A 24 -14.55 -10.17 -4.15
CA LEU A 24 -15.86 -9.65 -3.77
C LEU A 24 -16.66 -10.65 -2.92
N SER A 25 -16.56 -11.95 -3.20
CA SER A 25 -17.17 -13.02 -2.38
C SER A 25 -16.50 -13.09 -1.01
N ASP A 26 -15.17 -13.16 -0.95
CA ASP A 26 -14.41 -13.23 0.30
C ASP A 26 -14.65 -12.00 1.18
N LEU A 27 -14.79 -10.82 0.56
CA LEU A 27 -15.19 -9.58 1.24
C LEU A 27 -16.62 -9.65 1.76
N HIS A 28 -17.56 -10.08 0.93
CA HIS A 28 -18.96 -10.20 1.29
C HIS A 28 -19.15 -11.20 2.43
N ASP A 29 -18.48 -12.35 2.37
CA ASP A 29 -18.65 -13.44 3.31
C ASP A 29 -17.81 -13.24 4.59
N GLY A 30 -16.63 -12.60 4.48
CA GLY A 30 -15.71 -12.38 5.61
C GLY A 30 -15.96 -11.09 6.40
N VAL A 31 -16.34 -9.99 5.73
CA VAL A 31 -16.41 -8.65 6.35
C VAL A 31 -17.84 -8.08 6.36
N GLY A 32 -18.68 -8.48 5.39
CA GLY A 32 -20.06 -8.02 5.24
C GLY A 32 -20.94 -8.21 6.49
N PRO A 33 -21.04 -9.44 7.05
CA PRO A 33 -21.82 -9.70 8.25
C PRO A 33 -21.36 -8.85 9.45
N THR A 34 -20.05 -8.70 9.64
CA THR A 34 -19.48 -7.94 10.76
C THR A 34 -19.82 -6.45 10.67
N LEU A 35 -19.77 -5.86 9.47
CA LEU A 35 -20.17 -4.47 9.26
C LEU A 35 -21.67 -4.26 9.47
N ALA A 36 -22.51 -5.20 9.04
CA ALA A 36 -23.96 -5.13 9.25
C ALA A 36 -24.32 -5.18 10.74
N VAL A 37 -23.67 -6.08 11.50
CA VAL A 37 -23.80 -6.18 12.96
C VAL A 37 -23.31 -4.90 13.63
N ALA A 38 -22.19 -4.32 13.16
CA ALA A 38 -21.66 -3.10 13.73
C ALA A 38 -22.63 -1.90 13.59
N VAL A 39 -23.29 -1.76 12.43
CA VAL A 39 -24.31 -0.72 12.19
C VAL A 39 -25.50 -0.88 13.14
N LEU A 40 -25.95 -2.12 13.39
CA LEU A 40 -27.03 -2.39 14.35
C LEU A 40 -26.60 -2.09 15.79
N GLY A 41 -25.37 -2.48 16.16
CA GLY A 41 -24.79 -2.19 17.46
C GLY A 41 -24.64 -0.68 17.73
N LEU A 42 -24.22 0.11 16.75
CA LEU A 42 -24.15 1.57 16.88
C LEU A 42 -25.52 2.20 17.15
N ARG A 43 -26.58 1.70 16.51
CA ARG A 43 -27.96 2.16 16.77
C ARG A 43 -28.39 1.82 18.19
N ALA A 44 -28.14 0.60 18.64
CA ALA A 44 -28.44 0.17 20.00
C ALA A 44 -27.64 0.96 21.05
N ALA A 45 -26.36 1.25 20.80
CA ALA A 45 -25.54 2.10 21.67
C ALA A 45 -26.11 3.52 21.76
N ARG A 46 -26.57 4.08 20.64
CA ARG A 46 -27.21 5.41 20.60
C ARG A 46 -28.48 5.45 21.45
N ASP A 47 -29.31 4.41 21.39
CA ASP A 47 -30.53 4.31 22.19
C ASP A 47 -30.23 4.13 23.69
N LEU A 48 -29.11 3.46 24.02
CA LEU A 48 -28.66 3.24 25.39
C LEU A 48 -28.05 4.50 26.04
N LEU A 49 -27.47 5.44 25.27
CA LEU A 49 -26.80 6.62 25.83
C LEU A 49 -27.65 7.42 26.84
N VAL A 50 -28.97 7.45 26.64
CA VAL A 50 -29.90 8.20 27.50
C VAL A 50 -30.33 7.39 28.73
N ARG A 51 -30.31 6.06 28.66
CA ARG A 51 -30.93 5.16 29.65
C ARG A 51 -29.92 4.37 30.49
N ASP A 52 -28.78 4.02 29.90
CA ASP A 52 -27.66 3.30 30.52
C ASP A 52 -26.36 3.68 29.81
N ARG A 53 -25.74 4.77 30.28
CA ARG A 53 -24.49 5.28 29.72
C ARG A 53 -23.35 4.25 29.81
N ALA A 54 -23.24 3.53 30.93
CA ALA A 54 -22.17 2.56 31.13
C ALA A 54 -22.35 1.34 30.21
N GLY A 55 -23.60 0.93 29.95
CA GLY A 55 -23.94 -0.08 28.94
C GLY A 55 -23.61 0.36 27.52
N ALA A 56 -23.90 1.62 27.18
CA ALA A 56 -23.53 2.19 25.88
C ALA A 56 -22.02 2.22 25.67
N GLU A 57 -21.24 2.65 26.67
CA GLU A 57 -19.77 2.67 26.59
C GLU A 57 -19.18 1.26 26.40
N ARG A 58 -19.66 0.24 27.14
CA ARG A 58 -19.22 -1.15 26.95
C ARG A 58 -19.56 -1.69 25.55
N LEU A 59 -20.73 -1.37 25.03
CA LEU A 59 -21.14 -1.79 23.70
C LEU A 59 -20.29 -1.12 22.61
N LEU A 60 -19.97 0.16 22.76
CA LEU A 60 -19.10 0.88 21.84
C LEU A 60 -17.68 0.30 21.82
N SER A 61 -17.07 0.00 22.99
CA SER A 61 -15.74 -0.63 23.04
C SER A 61 -15.72 -1.99 22.35
N ARG A 62 -16.76 -2.82 22.56
CA ARG A 62 -16.88 -4.11 21.87
C ARG A 62 -17.00 -3.96 20.34
N LEU A 63 -17.78 -2.97 19.88
CA LEU A 63 -17.93 -2.68 18.46
C LEU A 63 -16.63 -2.20 17.85
N GLU A 64 -15.83 -1.41 18.58
CA GLU A 64 -14.50 -1.02 18.15
C GLU A 64 -13.59 -2.24 17.96
N GLU A 65 -13.54 -3.16 18.94
CA GLU A 65 -12.76 -4.40 18.85
C GLU A 65 -13.18 -5.28 17.65
N GLU A 66 -14.49 -5.46 17.45
CA GLU A 66 -15.03 -6.25 16.32
C GLU A 66 -14.70 -5.58 14.96
N LEU A 67 -14.77 -4.25 14.88
CA LEU A 67 -14.39 -3.49 13.68
C LEU A 67 -12.87 -3.55 13.42
N TYR A 68 -12.04 -3.51 14.46
CA TYR A 68 -10.59 -3.70 14.31
C TYR A 68 -10.26 -5.11 13.78
N GLY A 69 -10.96 -6.14 14.26
CA GLY A 69 -10.87 -7.49 13.73
C GLY A 69 -11.26 -7.55 12.24
N ALA A 70 -12.39 -6.94 11.88
CA ALA A 70 -12.86 -6.87 10.49
C ALA A 70 -11.89 -6.13 9.55
N ILE A 71 -11.28 -5.03 10.01
CA ILE A 71 -10.26 -4.30 9.25
C ILE A 71 -9.00 -5.15 9.06
N THR A 72 -8.62 -5.94 10.06
CA THR A 72 -7.47 -6.84 9.98
C THR A 72 -7.74 -7.98 8.98
N GLU A 73 -8.94 -8.56 9.00
CA GLU A 73 -9.34 -9.59 8.05
C GLU A 73 -9.47 -9.05 6.62
N LEU A 74 -10.02 -7.84 6.47
CA LEU A 74 -10.03 -7.12 5.20
C LEU A 74 -8.62 -6.91 4.66
N ARG A 75 -7.68 -6.50 5.53
CA ARG A 75 -6.27 -6.35 5.17
C ARG A 75 -5.65 -7.68 4.78
N ARG A 76 -6.00 -8.78 5.45
CA ARG A 76 -5.53 -10.13 5.10
C ARG A 76 -6.02 -10.55 3.72
N ILE A 77 -7.33 -10.47 3.45
CA ILE A 77 -7.93 -10.79 2.14
C ILE A 77 -7.28 -9.96 1.02
N VAL A 78 -7.12 -8.64 1.26
CA VAL A 78 -6.44 -7.76 0.30
C VAL A 78 -4.95 -8.05 0.21
N THR A 79 -4.30 -8.61 1.24
CA THR A 79 -2.87 -8.91 1.29
C THR A 79 -2.48 -10.23 0.66
N ASP A 80 -3.30 -11.25 0.86
CA ASP A 80 -3.16 -12.56 0.22
C ASP A 80 -3.43 -12.47 -1.29
N ALA A 81 -4.23 -11.48 -1.71
CA ALA A 81 -4.40 -11.17 -3.13
C ALA A 81 -3.10 -10.56 -3.72
N ARG A 82 -2.44 -11.34 -4.60
CA ARG A 82 -1.39 -10.82 -5.48
C ARG A 82 -1.99 -9.71 -6.36
N PRO A 83 -1.40 -8.49 -6.41
CA PRO A 83 -1.85 -7.41 -7.26
C PRO A 83 -1.92 -7.87 -8.73
N PRO A 84 -3.02 -7.60 -9.48
CA PRO A 84 -3.18 -8.05 -10.87
C PRO A 84 -2.02 -7.63 -11.78
N ALA A 85 -1.48 -6.44 -11.54
CA ALA A 85 -0.31 -5.94 -12.27
C ALA A 85 0.92 -6.85 -12.17
N LEU A 86 1.07 -7.60 -11.06
CA LEU A 86 2.14 -8.59 -10.89
C LEU A 86 1.84 -9.90 -11.63
N ASP A 87 0.57 -10.32 -11.70
CA ASP A 87 0.15 -11.54 -12.41
C ASP A 87 0.38 -11.47 -13.92
N GLU A 88 0.16 -10.29 -14.50
CA GLU A 88 0.28 -10.12 -15.94
C GLU A 88 1.73 -9.94 -16.41
N ALA A 89 2.61 -9.38 -15.57
CA ALA A 89 3.83 -8.75 -16.08
C ALA A 89 5.07 -8.82 -15.16
N GLY A 90 4.95 -9.38 -13.96
CA GLY A 90 6.02 -9.44 -12.96
C GLY A 90 6.36 -8.08 -12.32
N LEU A 91 7.17 -8.11 -11.26
CA LEU A 91 7.49 -6.93 -10.43
C LEU A 91 7.92 -5.68 -11.23
N VAL A 92 8.94 -5.81 -12.08
CA VAL A 92 9.56 -4.68 -12.79
C VAL A 92 8.55 -3.97 -13.69
N THR A 93 7.78 -4.74 -14.46
CA THR A 93 6.80 -4.19 -15.39
C THR A 93 5.63 -3.56 -14.64
N ALA A 94 5.17 -4.19 -13.55
CA ALA A 94 4.13 -3.62 -12.69
C ALA A 94 4.55 -2.26 -12.12
N VAL A 95 5.78 -2.14 -11.61
CA VAL A 95 6.34 -0.88 -11.09
C VAL A 95 6.42 0.18 -12.19
N ARG A 96 6.91 -0.16 -13.39
CA ARG A 96 6.98 0.78 -14.52
C ARG A 96 5.60 1.27 -14.95
N ARG A 97 4.60 0.38 -15.05
CA ARG A 97 3.21 0.76 -15.35
C ARG A 97 2.65 1.71 -14.27
N TYR A 98 2.89 1.39 -13.00
CA TYR A 98 2.43 2.24 -11.91
C TYR A 98 3.09 3.62 -11.91
N ALA A 99 4.40 3.68 -12.13
CA ALA A 99 5.16 4.91 -12.29
C ALA A 99 4.61 5.79 -13.43
N GLY A 100 4.30 5.19 -14.59
CA GLY A 100 3.68 5.89 -15.71
C GLY A 100 2.30 6.48 -15.36
N MET A 101 1.43 5.70 -14.71
CA MET A 101 0.11 6.19 -14.28
C MET A 101 0.17 7.30 -13.23
N LEU A 102 1.21 7.30 -12.39
CA LEU A 102 1.36 8.29 -11.32
C LEU A 102 1.62 9.68 -11.90
N ALA A 103 2.43 9.76 -12.97
CA ALA A 103 2.73 11.02 -13.67
C ALA A 103 1.45 11.75 -14.15
N ASP A 104 0.40 11.00 -14.51
CA ASP A 104 -0.88 11.55 -14.98
C ASP A 104 -1.82 11.98 -13.85
N ARG A 105 -1.55 11.57 -12.59
CA ARG A 105 -2.48 11.70 -11.46
C ARG A 105 -2.04 12.70 -10.39
N VAL A 106 -0.84 13.28 -10.49
CA VAL A 106 -0.39 14.32 -9.55
C VAL A 106 -1.14 15.63 -9.82
N PRO A 107 -1.73 16.28 -8.79
CA PRO A 107 -2.37 17.59 -8.95
C PRO A 107 -1.41 18.60 -9.58
N ALA A 108 -1.90 19.36 -10.57
CA ALA A 108 -1.12 20.30 -11.37
C ALA A 108 -0.35 21.37 -10.57
N GLU A 109 -0.71 21.57 -9.30
CA GLU A 109 -0.10 22.54 -8.39
C GLU A 109 1.37 22.20 -8.01
N HIS A 110 1.80 20.95 -8.13
CA HIS A 110 3.19 20.52 -7.84
C HIS A 110 4.02 20.18 -9.09
N GLY A 111 3.40 20.18 -10.28
CA GLY A 111 4.03 19.74 -11.54
C GLY A 111 4.13 18.21 -11.66
N PRO A 112 4.47 17.69 -12.85
CA PRO A 112 4.57 16.25 -13.08
C PRO A 112 5.78 15.65 -12.37
N LEU A 113 5.58 14.56 -11.62
CA LEU A 113 6.66 13.75 -11.05
C LEU A 113 7.20 12.79 -12.10
N ALA A 114 8.47 12.95 -12.48
CA ALA A 114 9.16 12.01 -13.37
C ALA A 114 9.74 10.85 -12.55
N VAL A 115 9.26 9.63 -12.80
CA VAL A 115 9.70 8.42 -12.11
C VAL A 115 10.53 7.55 -13.05
N THR A 116 11.81 7.34 -12.70
CA THR A 116 12.72 6.43 -13.41
C THR A 116 12.81 5.09 -12.68
N VAL A 117 12.68 3.98 -13.40
CA VAL A 117 12.77 2.63 -12.82
C VAL A 117 13.99 1.89 -13.40
N GLU A 118 15.00 1.71 -12.56
CA GLU A 118 16.26 1.06 -12.88
C GLU A 118 16.30 -0.35 -12.27
N VAL A 119 16.68 -1.33 -13.07
CA VAL A 119 17.00 -2.68 -12.59
C VAL A 119 18.49 -2.86 -12.77
N ARG A 120 19.23 -2.96 -11.67
CA ARG A 120 20.68 -3.18 -11.72
C ARG A 120 20.93 -4.68 -11.59
N ARG A 121 21.59 -5.25 -12.60
CA ARG A 121 21.76 -6.70 -12.77
C ARG A 121 20.41 -7.40 -13.00
N GLU A 122 20.45 -8.59 -13.56
CA GLU A 122 19.23 -9.38 -13.73
C GLU A 122 18.71 -9.82 -12.36
N LEU A 123 17.39 -9.69 -12.14
CA LEU A 123 16.77 -10.17 -10.91
C LEU A 123 16.62 -11.69 -11.00
N PRO A 124 16.97 -12.45 -9.95
CA PRO A 124 16.65 -13.88 -9.90
C PRO A 124 15.12 -14.08 -9.85
N PRO A 125 14.62 -15.31 -10.08
CA PRO A 125 13.22 -15.63 -9.83
C PRO A 125 12.82 -15.23 -8.41
N LEU A 126 11.81 -14.38 -8.30
CA LEU A 126 11.30 -13.90 -7.02
C LEU A 126 10.10 -14.76 -6.61
N SER A 127 9.98 -15.06 -5.31
CA SER A 127 8.75 -15.64 -4.79
C SER A 127 7.61 -14.62 -4.91
N ALA A 128 6.37 -15.13 -5.00
CA ALA A 128 5.19 -14.26 -5.04
C ALA A 128 5.12 -13.31 -3.83
N THR A 129 5.52 -13.78 -2.64
CA THR A 129 5.54 -12.98 -1.42
C THR A 129 6.52 -11.81 -1.51
N VAL A 130 7.74 -12.04 -2.03
CA VAL A 130 8.76 -10.99 -2.23
C VAL A 130 8.28 -9.97 -3.26
N GLU A 131 7.72 -10.41 -4.38
CA GLU A 131 7.18 -9.50 -5.40
C GLU A 131 6.06 -8.62 -4.85
N VAL A 132 5.11 -9.20 -4.10
CA VAL A 132 3.98 -8.48 -3.50
C VAL A 132 4.48 -7.44 -2.49
N ALA A 133 5.39 -7.83 -1.60
CA ALA A 133 5.95 -6.91 -0.61
C ALA A 133 6.73 -5.77 -1.28
N ALA A 134 7.63 -6.07 -2.22
CA ALA A 134 8.39 -5.08 -2.97
C ALA A 134 7.47 -4.09 -3.70
N TYR A 135 6.48 -4.60 -4.44
CA TYR A 135 5.54 -3.77 -5.17
C TYR A 135 4.77 -2.82 -4.25
N ARG A 136 4.30 -3.30 -3.09
CA ARG A 136 3.55 -2.48 -2.13
C ARG A 136 4.41 -1.43 -1.45
N ILE A 137 5.66 -1.76 -1.11
CA ILE A 137 6.63 -0.81 -0.57
C ILE A 137 6.88 0.31 -1.58
N ILE A 138 7.20 -0.04 -2.83
CA ILE A 138 7.45 0.93 -3.90
C ILE A 138 6.22 1.79 -4.15
N ARG A 139 5.03 1.19 -4.22
CA ARG A 139 3.78 1.90 -4.43
C ARG A 139 3.52 2.93 -3.33
N GLU A 140 3.65 2.53 -2.08
CA GLU A 140 3.46 3.41 -0.93
C GLU A 140 4.49 4.55 -0.90
N ALA A 141 5.77 4.24 -1.17
CA ALA A 141 6.83 5.22 -1.32
C ALA A 141 6.50 6.28 -2.38
N LEU A 142 6.10 5.84 -3.58
CA LEU A 142 5.74 6.73 -4.69
C LEU A 142 4.51 7.59 -4.38
N VAL A 143 3.50 7.05 -3.69
CA VAL A 143 2.34 7.84 -3.23
C VAL A 143 2.76 8.90 -2.23
N ASN A 144 3.64 8.55 -1.27
CA ASN A 144 4.13 9.50 -0.28
C ASN A 144 4.92 10.63 -0.92
N ILE A 145 5.82 10.32 -1.87
CA ILE A 145 6.58 11.31 -2.64
C ILE A 145 5.62 12.23 -3.40
N ALA A 146 4.69 11.67 -4.17
CA ALA A 146 3.73 12.43 -4.97
C ALA A 146 2.82 13.36 -4.15
N ARG A 147 2.54 13.01 -2.88
CA ARG A 147 1.66 13.79 -2.01
C ARG A 147 2.39 14.77 -1.10
N HIS A 148 3.63 14.50 -0.74
CA HIS A 148 4.27 15.17 0.40
C HIS A 148 5.62 15.79 0.09
N SER A 149 6.38 15.31 -0.91
CA SER A 149 7.77 15.77 -1.05
C SER A 149 7.94 17.00 -1.95
N GLY A 150 6.97 17.30 -2.81
CA GLY A 150 7.13 18.34 -3.84
C GLY A 150 8.24 18.03 -4.85
N ALA A 151 8.67 16.77 -4.93
CA ALA A 151 9.71 16.30 -5.83
C ALA A 151 9.27 16.41 -7.30
N ARG A 152 10.26 16.63 -8.18
CA ARG A 152 10.11 16.58 -9.63
C ARG A 152 10.67 15.31 -10.21
N GLN A 153 11.63 14.70 -9.52
CA GLN A 153 12.28 13.48 -9.94
C GLN A 153 12.26 12.45 -8.81
N CYS A 154 11.99 11.21 -9.19
CA CYS A 154 12.11 10.05 -8.32
C CYS A 154 12.78 8.91 -9.09
N THR A 155 13.74 8.24 -8.46
CA THR A 155 14.36 7.05 -9.02
C THR A 155 14.06 5.84 -8.14
N VAL A 156 13.49 4.80 -8.72
CA VAL A 156 13.30 3.48 -8.12
C VAL A 156 14.37 2.55 -8.66
N ARG A 157 15.11 1.89 -7.77
CA ARG A 157 16.18 0.95 -8.11
C ARG A 157 15.91 -0.40 -7.48
N LEU A 158 16.09 -1.45 -8.28
CA LEU A 158 15.92 -2.84 -7.90
C LEU A 158 17.18 -3.63 -8.24
N TRP A 159 17.73 -4.38 -7.30
CA TRP A 159 18.89 -5.24 -7.56
C TRP A 159 19.03 -6.37 -6.53
N PRO A 160 19.59 -7.53 -6.90
CA PRO A 160 19.96 -8.55 -5.93
C PRO A 160 21.29 -8.19 -5.26
N LEU A 161 21.37 -8.38 -3.94
CA LEU A 161 22.60 -8.23 -3.16
C LEU A 161 22.54 -9.08 -1.90
N ASP A 162 23.58 -9.88 -1.66
CA ASP A 162 23.77 -10.67 -0.43
C ASP A 162 22.59 -11.55 -0.02
N GLY A 163 21.88 -12.13 -0.99
CA GLY A 163 20.70 -12.96 -0.75
C GLY A 163 19.40 -12.17 -0.57
N ASP A 164 19.41 -10.85 -0.72
CA ASP A 164 18.23 -9.99 -0.65
C ASP A 164 17.89 -9.37 -2.01
N LEU A 165 16.60 -9.12 -2.24
CA LEU A 165 16.15 -8.09 -3.15
C LEU A 165 16.30 -6.74 -2.46
N ARG A 166 17.16 -5.88 -3.01
CA ARG A 166 17.29 -4.49 -2.59
C ARG A 166 16.36 -3.61 -3.40
N VAL A 167 15.65 -2.76 -2.69
CA VAL A 167 14.77 -1.73 -3.23
C VAL A 167 15.24 -0.39 -2.69
N GLU A 168 15.53 0.56 -3.58
CA GLU A 168 15.85 1.94 -3.21
C GLU A 168 14.96 2.90 -3.97
N ILE A 169 14.36 3.85 -3.28
CA ILE A 169 13.60 4.95 -3.85
C ILE A 169 14.23 6.24 -3.37
N VAL A 170 14.64 7.10 -4.29
CA VAL A 170 15.22 8.42 -3.99
C VAL A 170 14.43 9.49 -4.73
N ASP A 171 13.98 10.51 -4.02
CA ASP A 171 13.37 11.71 -4.61
C ASP A 171 14.23 12.97 -4.38
N ASP A 172 13.96 14.03 -5.16
CA ASP A 172 14.65 15.33 -5.08
C ASP A 172 13.83 16.40 -4.33
N GLY A 173 12.84 15.99 -3.53
CA GLY A 173 11.93 16.89 -2.84
C GLY A 173 12.49 17.53 -1.56
N VAL A 174 11.61 18.02 -0.70
CA VAL A 174 11.98 18.74 0.54
C VAL A 174 12.55 17.84 1.65
N GLY A 175 12.53 16.52 1.47
CA GLY A 175 12.97 15.55 2.48
C GLY A 175 11.98 15.37 3.62
N THR A 176 12.38 14.64 4.68
CA THR A 176 11.54 14.39 5.86
C THR A 176 11.55 15.52 6.90
N GLY A 177 12.15 16.67 6.61
CA GLY A 177 12.10 17.85 7.48
C GLY A 177 13.00 17.82 8.72
N GLY A 178 14.03 16.95 8.78
CA GLY A 178 15.09 17.00 9.81
C GLY A 178 14.70 16.60 11.23
N GLU A 179 13.41 16.47 11.54
CA GLU A 179 12.97 15.76 12.74
C GLU A 179 13.22 14.27 12.52
N THR A 180 13.91 13.63 13.47
CA THR A 180 13.95 12.16 13.58
C THR A 180 12.54 11.63 13.34
N PRO A 181 12.35 10.52 12.59
CA PRO A 181 11.01 9.98 12.34
C PRO A 181 10.41 9.70 13.70
N SER A 182 9.59 10.63 14.18
CA SER A 182 9.01 10.58 15.49
C SER A 182 8.21 9.30 15.53
N VAL A 183 8.10 8.72 16.71
CA VAL A 183 7.43 7.44 16.98
C VAL A 183 5.95 7.43 16.51
N VAL A 184 5.46 8.56 15.97
CA VAL A 184 4.23 8.79 15.23
C VAL A 184 4.45 8.83 13.69
N GLY A 185 5.30 7.95 13.15
CA GLY A 185 5.46 7.81 11.70
C GLY A 185 4.10 7.51 11.05
N GLY A 186 3.73 8.28 10.03
CA GLY A 186 2.47 8.11 9.30
C GLY A 186 2.22 6.66 8.90
N THR A 187 0.94 6.27 8.80
CA THR A 187 0.50 4.89 8.54
C THR A 187 1.25 4.22 7.38
N GLY A 188 1.58 4.98 6.33
CA GLY A 188 2.35 4.51 5.18
C GLY A 188 3.77 4.03 5.50
N LEU A 189 4.55 4.81 6.26
CA LEU A 189 5.94 4.45 6.62
C LEU A 189 5.97 3.19 7.51
N ARG A 190 5.03 3.11 8.46
CA ARG A 190 4.87 1.93 9.31
C ARG A 190 4.56 0.69 8.48
N SER A 191 3.59 0.78 7.57
CA SER A 191 3.20 -0.34 6.72
C SER A 191 4.31 -0.79 5.75
N MET A 192 5.19 0.10 5.30
CA MET A 192 6.37 -0.31 4.51
C MET A 192 7.34 -1.15 5.35
N ARG A 193 7.59 -0.73 6.60
CA ARG A 193 8.49 -1.45 7.52
C ARG A 193 7.92 -2.80 7.93
N GLU A 194 6.66 -2.85 8.33
CA GLU A 194 5.96 -4.09 8.71
C GLU A 194 6.07 -5.14 7.59
N ARG A 195 5.73 -4.77 6.34
CA ARG A 195 5.81 -5.69 5.19
C ARG A 195 7.21 -6.22 4.92
N ALA A 196 8.25 -5.42 5.15
CA ALA A 196 9.63 -5.88 4.97
C ALA A 196 10.03 -6.84 6.09
N VAL A 197 9.66 -6.51 7.34
CA VAL A 197 9.93 -7.34 8.53
C VAL A 197 9.19 -8.67 8.48
N ASP A 198 7.97 -8.71 7.96
CA ASP A 198 7.18 -9.94 7.79
C ASP A 198 7.89 -11.00 6.91
N LEU A 199 8.81 -10.56 6.05
CA LEU A 199 9.65 -11.43 5.21
C LEU A 199 11.07 -11.65 5.78
N GLY A 200 11.34 -11.22 7.01
CA GLY A 200 12.68 -11.28 7.62
C GLY A 200 13.64 -10.18 7.14
N GLY A 201 13.13 -9.18 6.43
CA GLY A 201 13.89 -8.05 5.90
C GLY A 201 13.76 -6.78 6.74
N GLY A 202 13.90 -5.63 6.08
CA GLY A 202 13.72 -4.34 6.74
C GLY A 202 13.58 -3.17 5.77
N CYS A 203 13.16 -2.03 6.32
CA CYS A 203 12.96 -0.79 5.58
C CYS A 203 13.38 0.40 6.43
N VAL A 204 14.21 1.26 5.86
CA VAL A 204 14.67 2.52 6.46
C VAL A 204 14.30 3.70 5.57
N VAL A 205 14.15 4.87 6.20
CA VAL A 205 13.87 6.14 5.54
C VAL A 205 14.88 7.13 6.07
N GLU A 206 15.60 7.76 5.14
CA GLU A 206 16.75 8.60 5.45
C GLU A 206 16.65 9.90 4.66
N PRO A 207 17.04 11.04 5.25
CA PRO A 207 17.19 12.27 4.49
C PRO A 207 18.37 12.15 3.52
N VAL A 208 18.24 12.77 2.36
CA VAL A 208 19.36 12.88 1.40
C VAL A 208 20.09 14.21 1.65
N PRO A 209 21.44 14.22 1.78
CA PRO A 209 22.19 15.43 2.08
C PRO A 209 21.99 16.58 1.07
N SER A 210 21.70 16.27 -0.18
CA SER A 210 21.42 17.24 -1.25
C SER A 210 19.97 17.75 -1.28
N GLY A 211 19.12 17.32 -0.34
CA GLY A 211 17.67 17.46 -0.41
C GLY A 211 17.01 16.17 -0.90
N GLY A 212 15.80 15.90 -0.40
CA GLY A 212 15.02 14.72 -0.75
C GLY A 212 14.97 13.63 0.31
N THR A 213 14.26 12.55 0.00
CA THR A 213 14.12 11.37 0.87
C THR A 213 14.66 10.13 0.15
N ARG A 214 15.39 9.30 0.91
CA ARG A 214 15.80 7.97 0.49
C ARG A 214 15.02 6.93 1.30
N ILE A 215 14.30 6.07 0.62
CA ILE A 215 13.66 4.89 1.19
C ILE A 215 14.45 3.68 0.72
N ALA A 216 14.99 2.90 1.65
CA ALA A 216 15.74 1.69 1.33
C ALA A 216 15.13 0.49 2.04
N ALA A 217 14.79 -0.54 1.28
CA ALA A 217 14.28 -1.81 1.79
C ALA A 217 15.12 -2.98 1.28
N TRP A 218 15.20 -4.03 2.09
CA TRP A 218 15.80 -5.30 1.74
C TRP A 218 14.83 -6.42 2.10
N LEU A 219 14.62 -7.33 1.16
CA LEU A 219 13.70 -8.45 1.29
C LEU A 219 14.47 -9.74 1.01
N PRO A 220 14.60 -10.65 1.98
CA PRO A 220 15.27 -11.92 1.77
C PRO A 220 14.68 -12.66 0.56
N LEU A 221 15.54 -12.99 -0.39
CA LEU A 221 15.21 -13.94 -1.44
C LEU A 221 15.23 -15.28 -0.76
N ALA A 222 14.07 -15.90 -0.56
CA ALA A 222 14.01 -17.24 0.00
C ALA A 222 15.01 -18.12 -0.75
N THR A 223 15.92 -18.77 -0.02
CA THR A 223 16.73 -19.85 -0.57
C THR A 223 15.72 -20.84 -1.14
N GLN A 224 15.78 -21.10 -2.44
CA GLN A 224 14.93 -22.14 -3.02
C GLN A 224 15.30 -23.46 -2.33
N GLU A 225 14.42 -23.96 -1.47
CA GLU A 225 14.34 -25.39 -1.13
C GLU A 225 13.40 -26.07 -2.14
#